data_AF-A0A158KBS8-F1
#
_entry.id   AF-A0A158KBS8-F1
#
_cell.length_a   1.000
_cell.length_b   1.000
_cell.length_c   1.000
_cell.angle_alpha   90.00
_cell.angle_beta   90.00
_cell.angle_gamma   90.00
#
_symmetry.space_group_name_H-M   'P 1'
#
loop_
_entity.id
_entity.type
_entity.pdbx_description
1 polymer ?
#
loop_
_entity_poly.entity_id
_entity_poly.type
_entity_poly.pdbx_seq_one_letter_code
_entity_poly.pdbx_strand_id
1 'polypeptide(L)'
;MGMVIDLATGERRAWTHRQVRLAQLYRKRATFFRDVAMAHGDGPTAWTSDDNIIAVDMKVTRAFRQGCRLARKPPPNRWKLNFIVLKFLEVSEVVGAEIVDALLECELKWYLEFGLRKIYDFELGP
;
A
#
# COMPACT_ATOMS: atom_id res chain seq x y z
N MET A 1 6.25 5.43 26.90
CA MET A 1 7.11 4.84 25.84
C MET A 1 6.92 3.34 25.86
N GLY A 2 6.64 2.70 24.72
CA GLY A 2 6.54 1.24 24.64
C GLY A 2 7.93 0.59 24.74
N MET A 3 8.02 -0.60 25.34
CA MET A 3 9.23 -1.42 25.37
C MET A 3 9.10 -2.55 24.33
N VAL A 4 10.16 -2.81 23.55
CA VAL A 4 10.31 -4.07 22.79
C VAL A 4 11.18 -5.01 23.61
N ILE A 5 10.83 -6.29 23.60
CA ILE A 5 11.73 -7.36 24.03
C ILE A 5 12.31 -7.97 22.76
N ASP A 6 13.63 -7.94 22.62
CA ASP A 6 14.33 -8.74 21.62
C ASP A 6 14.20 -10.21 22.02
N LEU A 7 13.47 -11.00 21.23
CA LEU A 7 13.18 -12.40 21.55
C LEU A 7 14.41 -13.31 21.44
N ALA A 8 15.47 -12.87 20.76
CA ALA A 8 16.71 -13.64 20.63
C ALA A 8 17.67 -13.37 21.79
N THR A 9 17.69 -12.15 22.33
CA THR A 9 18.63 -11.76 23.40
C THR A 9 17.99 -11.53 24.76
N GLY A 10 16.66 -11.43 24.82
CA GLY A 10 15.90 -11.06 26.02
C GLY A 10 16.03 -9.59 26.42
N GLU A 11 16.76 -8.78 25.65
CA GLU A 11 17.00 -7.37 25.96
C GLU A 11 15.74 -6.53 25.80
N ARG A 12 15.45 -5.71 26.82
CA ARG A 12 14.39 -4.71 26.76
C ARG A 12 14.94 -3.41 26.18
N ARG A 13 14.45 -3.01 25.01
CA ARG A 13 14.80 -1.74 24.38
C ARG A 13 13.59 -0.82 24.34
N ALA A 14 13.77 0.41 24.80
CA ALA A 14 12.76 1.45 24.64
C ALA A 14 12.67 1.84 23.17
N TRP A 15 11.44 2.02 22.67
CA TRP A 15 11.26 2.57 21.33
C TRP A 15 11.80 4.01 21.29
N THR A 16 12.55 4.32 20.24
CA THR A 16 12.90 5.70 19.93
C THR A 16 11.64 6.48 19.56
N HIS A 17 11.64 7.80 19.82
CA HIS A 17 10.52 8.68 19.41
C HIS A 17 10.19 8.58 17.92
N ARG A 18 11.22 8.37 17.08
CA ARG A 18 11.07 8.14 15.64
C ARG A 18 10.29 6.86 15.33
N GLN A 19 10.60 5.75 16.00
CA GLN A 19 9.88 4.48 15.79
C GLN A 19 8.42 4.58 16.21
N VAL A 20 8.13 5.25 17.34
CA VAL A 20 6.75 5.47 17.80
C VAL A 20 5.96 6.28 16.76
N ARG A 21 6.54 7.37 16.26
CA ARG A 21 5.91 8.21 15.24
C ARG A 21 5.66 7.45 13.94
N LEU A 22 6.62 6.62 13.50
CA LEU A 22 6.48 5.82 12.30
C LEU A 22 5.35 4.80 12.42
N ALA A 23 5.28 4.06 13.54
CA ALA A 23 4.18 3.13 13.79
C ALA A 23 2.82 3.81 13.82
N GLN A 24 2.74 5.02 14.39
CA GLN A 24 1.50 5.79 14.37
C GLN A 24 1.07 6.18 12.93
N LEU A 25 2.03 6.54 12.08
CA LEU A 25 1.74 6.84 10.67
C LEU A 25 1.27 5.60 9.90
N TYR A 26 1.90 4.44 10.14
CA TYR A 26 1.51 3.17 9.52
C TYR A 26 0.10 2.76 9.93
N ARG A 27 -0.22 2.84 11.22
CA ARG A 27 -1.60 2.58 11.69
C ARG A 27 -2.60 3.50 11.02
N LYS A 28 -2.35 4.82 11.01
CA LYS A 28 -3.24 5.78 10.32
C LYS A 28 -3.43 5.46 8.84
N ARG A 29 -2.37 5.01 8.16
CA ARG A 29 -2.43 4.63 6.75
C ARG A 29 -3.22 3.34 6.53
N ALA A 30 -3.05 2.34 7.39
CA ALA A 30 -3.83 1.11 7.35
C ALA A 30 -5.32 1.38 7.64
N THR A 31 -5.62 2.20 8.65
CA THR A 31 -6.99 2.65 8.96
C THR A 31 -7.64 3.34 7.77
N PHE A 32 -6.93 4.27 7.11
CA PHE A 32 -7.44 4.94 5.92
C PHE A 32 -7.90 3.95 4.84
N PHE A 33 -7.10 2.92 4.52
CA PHE A 33 -7.48 1.95 3.49
C PHE A 33 -8.67 1.09 3.91
N ARG A 34 -8.79 0.73 5.18
CA ARG A 34 -9.95 0.00 5.69
C ARG A 34 -11.23 0.82 5.65
N ASP A 35 -11.15 2.10 6.05
CA ASP A 35 -12.32 2.99 6.05
C ASP A 35 -12.85 3.20 4.62
N VAL A 36 -11.93 3.40 3.67
CA VAL A 36 -12.25 3.51 2.25
C VAL A 36 -12.85 2.20 1.73
N ALA A 37 -12.21 1.07 2.01
CA ALA A 37 -12.70 -0.25 1.60
C ALA A 37 -14.13 -0.51 2.08
N MET A 38 -14.42 -0.20 3.35
CA MET A 38 -15.76 -0.27 3.92
C MET A 38 -16.78 0.59 3.17
N ALA A 39 -16.40 1.80 2.76
CA ALA A 39 -17.29 2.72 2.03
C ALA A 39 -17.61 2.24 0.61
N HIS A 40 -16.71 1.47 -0.01
CA HIS A 40 -16.84 0.99 -1.38
C HIS A 40 -17.29 -0.48 -1.49
N GLY A 41 -17.40 -1.21 -0.38
CA GLY A 41 -17.71 -2.64 -0.37
C GLY A 41 -16.55 -3.52 -0.84
N ASP A 42 -15.33 -2.99 -0.80
CA ASP A 42 -14.10 -3.64 -1.26
C ASP A 42 -13.24 -4.14 -0.06
N GLY A 43 -12.15 -4.86 -0.34
CA GLY A 43 -11.06 -5.08 0.61
C GLY A 43 -10.06 -3.89 0.65
N PRO A 44 -9.19 -3.72 1.67
CA PRO A 44 -8.88 -4.65 2.75
C PRO A 44 -9.89 -4.64 3.91
N THR A 45 -10.28 -5.82 4.39
CA THR A 45 -11.08 -5.97 5.60
C THR A 45 -10.20 -6.03 6.87
N ALA A 46 -10.83 -6.30 8.03
CA ALA A 46 -10.13 -6.53 9.30
C ALA A 46 -9.19 -7.75 9.27
N TRP A 47 -9.37 -8.69 8.32
CA TRP A 47 -8.53 -9.87 8.18
C TRP A 47 -7.16 -9.56 7.57
N THR A 48 -7.04 -8.44 6.84
CA THR A 48 -5.77 -8.00 6.27
C THR A 48 -4.97 -7.25 7.34
N SER A 49 -3.77 -7.73 7.64
CA SER A 49 -2.89 -7.12 8.66
C SER A 49 -2.39 -5.73 8.24
N ASP A 50 -2.12 -4.86 9.22
CA ASP A 50 -1.51 -3.54 8.98
C ASP A 50 -0.21 -3.66 8.17
N ASP A 51 0.62 -4.64 8.52
CA ASP A 51 1.90 -4.87 7.84
C ASP A 51 1.71 -5.23 6.37
N ASN A 52 0.70 -6.06 6.04
CA ASN A 52 0.39 -6.38 4.65
C ASN A 52 -0.12 -5.16 3.88
N ILE A 53 -1.00 -4.35 4.51
CA ILE A 53 -1.51 -3.13 3.89
C ILE A 53 -0.35 -2.18 3.54
N ILE A 54 0.57 -1.96 4.49
CA ILE A 54 1.74 -1.11 4.29
C ILE A 54 2.71 -1.70 3.27
N ALA A 55 2.92 -3.02 3.28
CA ALA A 55 3.78 -3.69 2.30
C ALA A 55 3.28 -3.48 0.87
N VAL A 56 1.98 -3.67 0.62
CA VAL A 56 1.36 -3.44 -0.69
C VAL A 56 1.40 -1.95 -1.06
N ASP A 57 1.02 -1.04 -0.16
CA ASP A 57 1.08 0.42 -0.39
C ASP A 57 2.47 0.88 -0.82
N MET A 58 3.51 0.46 -0.09
CA MET A 58 4.89 0.79 -0.40
C MET A 58 5.34 0.18 -1.72
N LYS A 59 5.01 -1.10 -1.96
CA LYS A 59 5.40 -1.84 -3.16
C LYS A 59 4.82 -1.18 -4.41
N VAL A 60 3.50 -1.00 -4.45
CA VAL A 60 2.79 -0.38 -5.58
C VAL A 60 3.26 1.05 -5.80
N THR A 61 3.30 1.87 -4.75
CA THR A 61 3.72 3.29 -4.83
C THR A 61 5.14 3.41 -5.39
N ARG A 62 6.07 2.59 -4.93
CA ARG A 62 7.47 2.60 -5.40
C ARG A 62 7.55 2.18 -6.87
N ALA A 63 6.84 1.13 -7.24
CA ALA A 63 6.88 0.55 -8.57
C ALA A 63 6.35 1.54 -9.62
N PHE A 64 5.20 2.18 -9.36
CA PHE A 64 4.66 3.23 -10.24
C PHE A 64 5.60 4.43 -10.34
N ARG A 65 6.13 4.95 -9.24
CA ARG A 65 7.10 6.07 -9.28
C ARG A 65 8.33 5.74 -10.11
N GLN A 66 8.86 4.52 -9.95
CA GLN A 66 10.02 4.08 -10.71
C GLN A 66 9.70 3.92 -12.20
N GLY A 67 8.58 3.29 -12.54
CA GLY A 67 8.12 3.15 -13.92
C GLY A 67 7.92 4.49 -14.61
N CYS A 68 7.25 5.44 -13.95
CA CYS A 68 7.04 6.80 -14.46
C CYS A 68 8.37 7.52 -14.72
N ARG A 69 9.33 7.41 -13.79
CA ARG A 69 10.67 7.98 -13.95
C ARG A 69 11.40 7.41 -15.16
N LEU A 70 11.34 6.08 -15.36
CA LEU A 70 12.01 5.41 -16.47
C LEU A 70 11.38 5.78 -17.82
N ALA A 71 10.05 5.87 -17.89
CA ALA A 71 9.34 6.29 -19.11
C ALA A 71 9.29 7.81 -19.33
N ARG A 72 9.84 8.62 -18.42
CA ARG A 72 9.73 10.09 -18.43
C ARG A 72 8.26 10.57 -18.51
N LYS A 73 7.35 9.84 -17.85
CA LYS A 73 5.92 10.16 -17.75
C LYS A 73 5.60 10.76 -16.37
N PRO A 74 4.61 11.66 -16.28
CA PRO A 74 4.15 12.15 -14.98
C PRO A 74 3.49 11.01 -14.20
N PRO A 75 3.78 10.85 -12.89
CA PRO A 75 3.14 9.85 -12.08
C PRO A 75 1.66 10.15 -11.86
N PRO A 76 0.83 9.11 -11.60
CA PRO A 76 -0.51 9.33 -11.08
C PRO A 76 -0.44 10.21 -9.83
N ASN A 77 -1.43 11.09 -9.66
CA ASN A 77 -1.51 11.88 -8.43
C ASN A 77 -1.74 10.96 -7.22
N ARG A 78 -1.56 11.52 -6.01
CA ARG A 78 -1.66 10.75 -4.77
C ARG A 78 -3.01 10.05 -4.60
N TRP A 79 -4.10 10.67 -5.02
CA TRP A 79 -5.46 10.16 -4.83
C TRP A 79 -5.76 9.00 -5.78
N LYS A 80 -5.34 9.09 -7.04
CA LYS A 80 -5.36 7.97 -7.98
C LYS A 80 -4.47 6.83 -7.50
N LEU A 81 -3.28 7.15 -6.97
CA LEU A 81 -2.37 6.13 -6.47
C LEU A 81 -2.93 5.39 -5.26
N ASN A 82 -3.63 6.07 -4.35
CA ASN A 82 -4.37 5.41 -3.28
C ASN A 82 -5.40 4.43 -3.86
N PHE A 83 -6.14 4.82 -4.91
CA PHE A 83 -7.14 3.96 -5.52
C PHE A 83 -6.52 2.73 -6.18
N ILE A 84 -5.39 2.91 -6.87
CA ILE A 84 -4.61 1.79 -7.42
C ILE A 84 -4.21 0.85 -6.27
N VAL A 85 -3.63 1.37 -5.18
CA VAL A 85 -3.26 0.57 -4.01
C VAL A 85 -4.45 -0.19 -3.44
N LEU A 86 -5.62 0.45 -3.31
CA LEU A 86 -6.85 -0.21 -2.85
C LEU A 86 -7.19 -1.43 -3.70
N LYS A 87 -7.12 -1.31 -5.03
CA LYS A 87 -7.39 -2.44 -5.93
C LYS A 87 -6.36 -3.57 -5.81
N PHE A 88 -5.10 -3.26 -5.52
CA PHE A 88 -4.11 -4.28 -5.20
C PHE A 88 -4.36 -4.97 -3.85
N LEU A 89 -4.87 -4.23 -2.86
CA LEU A 89 -5.23 -4.78 -1.55
C LEU A 89 -6.45 -5.71 -1.65
N GLU A 90 -7.46 -5.31 -2.41
CA GLU A 90 -8.64 -6.13 -2.72
C GLU A 90 -8.22 -7.47 -3.36
N VAL A 91 -7.38 -7.43 -4.39
CA VAL A 91 -6.86 -8.64 -5.03
C VAL A 91 -6.01 -9.47 -4.06
N SER A 92 -5.15 -8.82 -3.26
CA SER A 92 -4.32 -9.52 -2.27
C SER A 92 -5.15 -10.26 -1.23
N GLU A 93 -6.31 -9.72 -0.84
CA GLU A 93 -7.19 -10.32 0.15
C GLU A 93 -8.02 -11.47 -0.44
N VAL A 94 -8.51 -11.33 -1.67
CA VAL A 94 -9.35 -12.34 -2.34
C VAL A 94 -8.54 -13.51 -2.90
N VAL A 95 -7.38 -13.22 -3.50
CA VAL A 95 -6.60 -14.20 -4.26
C VAL A 95 -5.37 -14.69 -3.50
N GLY A 96 -4.81 -13.85 -2.62
CA GLY A 96 -3.57 -14.14 -1.91
C GLY A 96 -2.47 -13.11 -2.22
N ALA A 97 -1.53 -12.93 -1.29
CA ALA A 97 -0.48 -11.92 -1.40
C ALA A 97 0.55 -12.22 -2.51
N GLU A 98 0.67 -13.48 -2.91
CA GLU A 98 1.59 -13.96 -3.94
C GLU A 98 1.28 -13.42 -5.34
N ILE A 99 0.01 -13.09 -5.64
CA ILE A 99 -0.37 -12.61 -6.97
C ILE A 99 0.00 -11.14 -7.19
N VAL A 100 0.24 -10.40 -6.11
CA VAL A 100 0.45 -8.94 -6.13
C VAL A 100 1.64 -8.58 -7.02
N ASP A 101 2.73 -9.34 -6.97
CA ASP A 101 3.92 -9.07 -7.77
C ASP A 101 3.68 -9.26 -9.28
N ALA A 102 3.03 -10.37 -9.65
CA ALA A 102 2.69 -10.64 -11.04
C ALA A 102 1.71 -9.61 -11.60
N LEU A 103 0.66 -9.28 -10.85
CA LEU A 103 -0.31 -8.24 -11.23
C LEU A 103 0.38 -6.88 -11.39
N LEU A 104 1.28 -6.53 -10.47
CA LEU A 104 1.98 -5.24 -10.52
C LEU A 104 2.88 -5.12 -11.74
N GLU A 105 3.57 -6.20 -12.10
CA GLU A 105 4.36 -6.25 -13.33
C GLU A 105 3.48 -6.04 -14.58
N CYS A 106 2.35 -6.74 -14.66
CA CYS A 106 1.39 -6.57 -15.76
C CYS A 106 0.84 -5.15 -15.85
N GLU A 107 0.42 -4.58 -14.72
CA GLU A 107 -0.15 -3.23 -14.67
C GLU A 107 0.89 -2.15 -15.01
N LEU A 108 2.14 -2.34 -14.59
CA LEU A 108 3.22 -1.44 -14.99
C LEU A 108 3.53 -1.52 -16.47
N LYS A 109 3.63 -2.71 -17.05
CA LYS A 109 3.84 -2.87 -18.50
C LYS A 109 2.73 -2.16 -19.28
N TRP A 110 1.47 -2.39 -18.88
CA TRP A 110 0.34 -1.71 -19.48
C TRP A 110 0.43 -0.19 -19.34
N TYR A 111 0.73 0.32 -18.15
CA TYR A 111 0.87 1.75 -17.91
C TYR A 111 1.96 2.40 -18.77
N LEU A 112 3.08 1.72 -18.96
CA LEU A 112 4.19 2.22 -19.77
C LEU A 112 3.83 2.29 -21.26
N GLU A 113 3.08 1.32 -21.77
CA GLU A 113 2.67 1.25 -23.18
C GLU A 113 1.45 2.13 -23.49
N PHE A 114 0.38 1.97 -22.71
CA PHE A 114 -0.95 2.53 -23.01
C PHE A 114 -1.38 3.65 -22.06
N GLY A 115 -0.63 3.89 -20.98
CA GLY A 115 -1.04 4.79 -19.91
C GLY A 115 -1.95 4.13 -18.89
N LEU A 116 -2.46 4.94 -17.95
CA LEU A 116 -3.26 4.44 -16.84
C LEU A 116 -4.59 3.87 -17.35
N ARG A 117 -4.94 2.65 -16.92
CA ARG A 117 -6.23 2.04 -17.26
C ARG A 117 -7.37 2.92 -16.78
N LYS A 118 -8.47 2.94 -17.54
CA LYS A 118 -9.71 3.66 -17.17
C LYS A 118 -10.30 3.20 -15.84
N ILE A 119 -10.09 1.95 -15.44
CA ILE A 119 -10.53 1.48 -14.11
C ILE A 119 -9.91 2.30 -12.98
N TYR A 120 -8.70 2.85 -13.15
CA TYR A 120 -8.05 3.72 -12.17
C TYR A 120 -8.35 5.21 -12.37
N ASP A 121 -9.33 5.55 -13.20
CA ASP A 121 -9.80 6.94 -13.34
C ASP A 121 -10.79 7.29 -12.23
N PHE A 122 -10.35 7.02 -10.99
CA PHE A 122 -11.05 7.34 -9.77
C PHE A 122 -10.06 7.87 -8.75
N GLU A 123 -10.47 8.89 -8.01
CA GLU A 123 -9.65 9.54 -7.00
C GLU A 123 -10.25 9.28 -5.63
N LEU A 124 -9.48 8.60 -4.76
CA LEU A 124 -9.79 8.55 -3.34
C LEU A 124 -9.40 9.89 -2.71
N GLY A 125 -10.22 10.90 -2.93
CA GLY A 125 -10.05 12.25 -2.37
C GLY A 125 -10.04 12.27 -0.83
N PRO A 126 -9.82 13.46 -0.23
CA PRO A 126 -10.07 13.66 1.20
C PRO A 126 -11.55 13.53 1.55
#